data_AF-A0A7X1JCG3-F1
#
_entry.id   AF-A0A7X1JCG3-F1
#
_cell.length_a   1.000
_cell.length_b   1.000
_cell.length_c   1.000
_cell.angle_alpha   90.00
_cell.angle_beta   90.00
_cell.angle_gamma   90.00
#
_symmetry.space_group_name_H-M   'P 1'
#
loop_
_entity.id
_entity.type
_entity.pdbx_description
1 polymer ?
#
loop_
_entity_poly.entity_id
_entity_poly.type
_entity_poly.pdbx_seq_one_letter_code
_entity_poly.pdbx_strand_id
1 'polypeptide(L)'
;MRRSGERSGAVGCLVAAVAAVAGFGVWLNGSRPGLRGSFEDQRDLSLLYVELPLMLLAFPALTLAARCLAGAAMPHGAGRGTRAAVSLLAGSATVLVLAWAGHMWLDTRVAPFVHPAW
;
A
#
# COMPACT_ATOMS: atom_id res chain seq x y z
N MET A 1 11.46 9.05 -29.92
CA MET A 1 11.53 7.96 -28.91
C MET A 1 11.59 8.44 -27.44
N ARG A 2 11.98 9.69 -27.11
CA ARG A 2 11.99 10.20 -25.70
C ARG A 2 10.61 10.27 -25.01
N ARG A 3 9.57 10.76 -25.72
CA ARG A 3 8.22 10.99 -25.14
C ARG A 3 7.54 9.73 -24.55
N SER A 4 7.84 8.54 -25.06
CA SER A 4 7.25 7.28 -24.57
C SER A 4 7.86 6.83 -23.24
N GLY A 5 9.16 7.08 -23.03
CA GLY A 5 9.83 6.78 -21.76
C GLY A 5 9.39 7.73 -20.65
N GLU A 6 9.29 9.03 -20.96
CA GLU A 6 8.83 10.06 -20.02
C GLU A 6 7.39 9.80 -19.55
N ARG A 7 6.49 9.47 -20.48
CA ARG A 7 5.10 9.13 -20.13
C ARG A 7 5.00 7.86 -19.28
N SER A 8 5.85 6.86 -19.54
CA SER A 8 5.89 5.64 -18.71
C SER A 8 6.40 5.92 -17.30
N GLY A 9 7.44 6.75 -17.16
CA GLY A 9 7.99 7.15 -15.86
C GLY A 9 6.99 7.96 -15.04
N ALA A 10 6.34 8.96 -15.65
CA ALA A 10 5.31 9.77 -15.00
C ALA A 10 4.15 8.91 -14.45
N VAL A 11 3.70 7.93 -15.24
CA VAL A 11 2.63 7.00 -14.82
C VAL A 11 3.09 6.09 -13.67
N GLY A 12 4.36 5.66 -13.66
CA GLY A 12 4.95 4.94 -12.53
C GLY A 12 4.95 5.77 -11.25
N CYS A 13 5.41 7.02 -11.32
CA CYS A 13 5.41 7.95 -10.19
C CYS A 13 4.00 8.21 -9.65
N LEU A 14 3.01 8.37 -10.54
CA LEU A 14 1.62 8.61 -10.14
C LEU A 14 1.04 7.40 -9.40
N VAL A 15 1.32 6.17 -9.87
CA VAL A 15 0.91 4.95 -9.16
C VAL A 15 1.61 4.82 -7.81
N ALA A 16 2.90 5.12 -7.73
CA ALA A 16 3.64 5.12 -6.47
C ALA A 16 3.03 6.11 -5.47
N ALA A 17 2.70 7.33 -5.91
CA ALA A 17 2.08 8.35 -5.08
C ALA A 17 0.70 7.92 -4.57
N VAL A 18 -0.15 7.36 -5.45
CA VAL A 18 -1.48 6.86 -5.05
C VAL A 18 -1.36 5.71 -4.05
N ALA A 19 -0.44 4.77 -4.27
CA ALA A 19 -0.20 3.67 -3.34
C ALA A 19 0.33 4.16 -1.98
N ALA A 20 1.20 5.18 -1.96
CA ALA A 20 1.69 5.78 -0.72
C ALA A 20 0.56 6.45 0.06
N VAL A 21 -0.30 7.21 -0.62
CA VAL A 21 -1.49 7.84 -0.01
C VAL A 21 -2.43 6.79 0.56
N ALA A 22 -2.63 5.67 -0.16
CA ALA A 22 -3.45 4.57 0.33
C ALA A 22 -2.85 3.92 1.60
N GLY A 23 -1.56 3.61 1.60
CA GLY A 23 -0.86 3.05 2.78
C GLY A 23 -0.92 4.00 3.98
N PHE A 24 -0.71 5.30 3.74
CA PHE A 24 -0.87 6.33 4.78
C PHE A 24 -2.31 6.42 5.30
N GLY A 25 -3.31 6.31 4.43
CA GLY A 25 -4.73 6.32 4.81
C GLY A 25 -5.11 5.13 5.70
N VAL A 26 -4.65 3.92 5.34
CA VAL A 26 -4.84 2.69 6.13
C VAL A 26 -4.21 2.86 7.50
N TRP A 27 -2.96 3.32 7.56
CA TRP A 27 -2.27 3.61 8.80
C TRP A 27 -3.02 4.66 9.65
N LEU A 28 -3.42 5.79 9.06
CA LEU A 28 -4.08 6.89 9.77
C LEU A 28 -5.43 6.47 10.38
N ASN A 29 -6.13 5.55 9.73
CA ASN A 29 -7.39 5.01 10.21
C ASN A 29 -7.15 4.00 11.34
N GLY A 30 -6.29 2.99 11.12
CA GLY A 30 -6.11 1.88 12.05
C GLY A 30 -5.23 2.18 13.26
N SER A 31 -4.27 3.11 13.17
CA SER A 31 -3.31 3.37 14.26
C SER A 31 -3.85 4.23 15.41
N ARG A 32 -4.98 4.92 15.21
CA ARG A 32 -5.53 5.89 16.18
C ARG A 32 -5.73 5.32 17.59
N PRO A 33 -6.29 4.11 17.79
CA PRO A 33 -6.51 3.59 19.13
C PRO A 33 -5.19 3.34 19.89
N GLY A 34 -4.20 2.72 19.25
CA GLY A 34 -2.90 2.45 19.90
C GLY A 34 -2.02 3.68 20.13
N LEU A 35 -2.19 4.74 19.32
CA LEU A 35 -1.47 6.02 19.50
C LEU A 35 -2.10 6.93 20.56
N ARG A 36 -3.43 6.85 20.77
CA ARG A 36 -4.12 7.60 21.83
C ARG A 36 -3.85 7.02 23.22
N GLY A 37 -3.43 5.76 23.29
CA GLY A 37 -3.09 5.06 24.53
C GLY A 37 -4.31 4.46 25.23
N SER A 38 -4.04 3.52 26.12
CA SER A 38 -5.00 2.98 27.10
C SER A 38 -4.78 3.63 28.48
N PHE A 39 -5.57 3.22 29.48
CA PHE A 39 -5.28 3.49 30.90
C PHE A 39 -3.80 3.12 31.22
N GLU A 40 -3.13 3.91 32.05
CA GLU A 40 -1.67 3.93 32.32
C GLU A 40 -0.73 4.53 31.24
N ASP A 41 -1.23 5.25 30.22
CA ASP A 41 -0.41 5.96 29.20
C ASP A 41 0.55 5.04 28.41
N GLN A 42 0.27 3.73 28.39
CA GLN A 42 0.91 2.79 27.48
C GLN A 42 0.46 3.09 26.05
N ARG A 43 1.28 3.84 25.31
CA ARG A 43 1.14 4.09 23.88
C ARG A 43 2.10 3.20 23.11
N ASP A 44 1.62 2.61 22.02
CA ASP A 44 2.49 1.82 21.15
C ASP A 44 3.15 2.73 20.10
N LEU A 45 4.37 3.20 20.41
CA LEU A 45 5.19 3.99 19.48
C LEU A 45 5.68 3.17 18.27
N SER A 46 5.61 1.83 18.31
CA SER A 46 5.95 1.02 17.14
C SER A 46 4.99 1.27 15.97
N LEU A 47 3.75 1.67 16.25
CA LEU A 47 2.80 2.11 15.23
C LEU A 47 3.34 3.32 14.45
N LEU A 48 4.09 4.22 15.10
CA LEU A 48 4.66 5.39 14.44
C LEU A 48 6.01 5.11 13.79
N TYR A 49 6.89 4.37 14.46
CA TYR A 49 8.27 4.20 13.99
C TYR A 49 8.50 2.98 13.12
N VAL A 50 7.59 2.00 13.13
CA VAL A 50 7.70 0.76 12.36
C VAL A 50 6.57 0.68 11.34
N GLU A 51 5.31 0.74 11.80
CA GLU A 51 4.15 0.51 10.92
C GLU A 51 3.97 1.62 9.88
N LEU A 52 4.15 2.89 10.27
CA LEU A 52 4.05 4.01 9.32
C LEU A 52 5.11 3.90 8.19
N PRO A 53 6.43 3.82 8.45
CA PRO A 53 7.41 3.65 7.39
C PRO A 53 7.15 2.40 6.55
N LEU A 54 6.76 1.30 7.21
CA LEU A 54 6.46 0.05 6.53
C LEU A 54 5.30 0.24 5.54
N MET A 55 4.15 0.77 5.96
CA MET A 55 3.00 0.96 5.06
C MET A 55 3.29 2.01 3.98
N LEU A 56 3.97 3.11 4.33
CA LEU A 56 4.27 4.20 3.41
C LEU A 56 5.22 3.76 2.28
N LEU A 57 6.15 2.85 2.56
CA LEU A 57 7.15 2.38 1.59
C LEU A 57 6.78 1.05 0.94
N ALA A 58 6.20 0.11 1.69
CA ALA A 58 5.83 -1.22 1.16
C ALA A 58 4.69 -1.11 0.14
N PHE A 59 3.70 -0.23 0.36
CA PHE A 59 2.58 -0.09 -0.57
C PHE A 59 3.04 0.35 -1.97
N PRO A 60 3.80 1.45 -2.14
CA PRO A 60 4.36 1.83 -3.44
C PRO A 60 5.26 0.76 -4.04
N ALA A 61 6.18 0.18 -3.25
CA ALA A 61 7.15 -0.78 -3.74
C ALA A 61 6.49 -2.04 -4.28
N LEU A 62 5.56 -2.64 -3.53
CA LEU A 62 4.85 -3.85 -3.94
C LEU A 62 3.89 -3.59 -5.11
N THR A 63 3.22 -2.43 -5.12
CA THR A 63 2.32 -2.05 -6.21
C THR A 63 3.08 -1.89 -7.53
N LEU A 64 4.24 -1.23 -7.51
CA LEU A 64 5.11 -1.10 -8.67
C LEU A 64 5.68 -2.45 -9.10
N ALA A 65 6.13 -3.28 -8.15
CA ALA A 65 6.65 -4.61 -8.44
C ALA A 65 5.59 -5.48 -9.14
N ALA A 66 4.37 -5.53 -8.60
CA ALA A 66 3.26 -6.29 -9.19
C ALA A 66 2.90 -5.78 -10.58
N ARG A 67 2.85 -4.46 -10.76
CA ARG A 67 2.60 -3.85 -12.07
C ARG A 67 3.68 -4.20 -13.10
N CYS A 68 4.96 -4.10 -12.72
CA CYS A 68 6.08 -4.45 -13.59
C CYS A 68 6.06 -5.93 -13.95
N LEU A 69 5.77 -6.79 -12.98
CA LEU A 69 5.67 -8.24 -13.17
C LEU A 69 4.51 -8.61 -14.11
N ALA A 70 3.34 -8.01 -13.92
CA ALA A 70 2.18 -8.20 -14.81
C ALA A 70 2.46 -7.73 -16.24
N GLY A 71 3.20 -6.62 -16.38
CA GLY A 71 3.70 -6.17 -17.67
C GLY A 71 4.68 -7.17 -18.28
N ALA A 72 5.64 -7.68 -17.52
CA ALA A 72 6.68 -8.60 -17.98
C ALA A 72 6.14 -9.99 -18.36
N ALA A 73 5.11 -10.48 -17.65
CA ALA A 73 4.51 -11.80 -17.89
C ALA A 73 3.65 -11.89 -19.15
N MET A 74 3.37 -10.77 -19.82
CA MET A 74 2.54 -10.74 -21.04
C MET A 74 3.28 -11.29 -22.26
N PRO A 75 2.63 -12.10 -23.11
CA PRO A 75 3.20 -12.60 -24.36
C PRO A 75 3.68 -11.48 -25.28
N HIS A 76 4.72 -11.72 -26.08
CA HIS A 76 5.28 -10.75 -27.04
C HIS A 76 4.25 -10.29 -28.10
N GLY A 77 3.20 -11.08 -28.35
CA GLY A 77 2.09 -10.71 -29.24
C GLY A 77 0.96 -9.92 -28.59
N ALA A 78 1.02 -9.66 -27.28
CA ALA A 78 -0.03 -8.90 -26.60
C ALA A 78 0.00 -7.43 -27.04
N GLY A 79 -1.14 -6.94 -27.53
CA GLY A 79 -1.29 -5.55 -27.92
C GLY A 79 -0.92 -4.58 -26.79
N ARG A 80 -0.30 -3.45 -27.13
CA ARG A 80 0.16 -2.44 -26.16
C ARG A 80 -0.96 -1.97 -25.21
N GLY A 81 -2.20 -1.90 -25.71
CA GLY A 81 -3.40 -1.58 -24.92
C GLY A 81 -3.73 -2.62 -23.85
N THR A 82 -3.77 -3.90 -24.23
CA THR A 82 -4.04 -5.02 -23.30
C THR A 82 -2.98 -5.11 -22.21
N ARG A 83 -1.70 -4.97 -22.57
CA ARG A 83 -0.59 -4.95 -21.61
C ARG A 83 -0.73 -3.81 -20.60
N ALA A 84 -1.10 -2.61 -21.05
CA ALA A 84 -1.33 -1.47 -20.18
C ALA A 84 -2.53 -1.67 -19.25
N ALA A 85 -3.64 -2.20 -19.78
CA ALA A 85 -4.84 -2.50 -18.99
C ALA A 85 -4.56 -3.53 -17.88
N VAL A 86 -3.89 -4.64 -18.21
CA VAL A 86 -3.55 -5.68 -17.22
C VAL A 86 -2.56 -5.17 -16.18
N SER A 87 -1.57 -4.37 -16.60
CA SER A 87 -0.63 -3.75 -15.66
C SER A 87 -1.33 -2.81 -14.67
N LEU A 88 -2.31 -2.04 -15.16
CA LEU A 88 -3.12 -1.16 -14.30
C LEU A 88 -4.01 -1.95 -13.36
N LEU A 89 -4.70 -2.99 -13.87
CA LEU A 89 -5.53 -3.88 -13.06
C LEU A 89 -4.73 -4.57 -11.96
N ALA A 90 -3.55 -5.09 -12.29
CA ALA A 90 -2.65 -5.69 -11.33
C ALA A 90 -2.25 -4.68 -10.25
N GLY A 91 -1.83 -3.47 -10.63
CA GLY A 91 -1.51 -2.41 -9.67
C GLY A 91 -2.67 -2.06 -8.75
N SER A 92 -3.89 -1.86 -9.30
CA SER A 92 -5.08 -1.57 -8.48
C SER A 92 -5.46 -2.73 -7.56
N ALA A 93 -5.39 -3.96 -8.04
CA ALA A 93 -5.69 -5.14 -7.23
C ALA A 93 -4.68 -5.29 -6.08
N THR A 94 -3.40 -5.05 -6.35
CA THR A 94 -2.36 -5.04 -5.31
C THR A 94 -2.62 -3.99 -4.24
N VAL A 95 -2.99 -2.76 -4.61
CA VAL A 95 -3.33 -1.71 -3.61
C VAL A 95 -4.52 -2.13 -2.76
N LEU A 96 -5.58 -2.69 -3.37
CA LEU A 96 -6.77 -3.14 -2.63
C LEU A 96 -6.44 -4.28 -1.65
N VAL A 97 -5.67 -5.26 -2.09
CA VAL A 97 -5.23 -6.39 -1.24
C VAL A 97 -4.35 -5.89 -0.10
N LEU A 98 -3.40 -4.99 -0.39
CA LEU A 98 -2.54 -4.40 0.63
C LEU A 98 -3.32 -3.55 1.62
N ALA A 99 -4.29 -2.76 1.16
CA ALA A 99 -5.14 -1.96 2.03
C ALA A 99 -5.98 -2.84 2.96
N TRP A 100 -6.58 -3.90 2.43
CA TRP A 100 -7.33 -4.87 3.22
C TRP A 100 -6.42 -5.59 4.24
N ALA A 101 -5.26 -6.09 3.81
CA ALA A 101 -4.30 -6.76 4.69
C ALA A 101 -3.75 -5.82 5.77
N GLY A 102 -3.50 -4.55 5.41
CA GLY A 102 -3.04 -3.53 6.34
C GLY A 102 -4.08 -3.19 7.40
N HIS A 103 -5.37 -3.13 7.04
CA HIS A 103 -6.44 -3.00 8.01
C HIS A 103 -6.51 -4.20 8.96
N MET A 104 -6.51 -5.43 8.43
CA MET A 104 -6.49 -6.65 9.25
C MET A 104 -5.29 -6.70 10.20
N TRP A 105 -4.11 -6.33 9.70
CA TRP A 105 -2.90 -6.23 10.52
C TRP A 105 -3.05 -5.23 11.64
N LEU A 106 -3.46 -3.99 11.33
CA LEU A 106 -3.65 -2.96 12.35
C LEU A 106 -4.73 -3.33 13.37
N ASP A 107 -5.83 -3.94 12.94
CA ASP A 107 -6.89 -4.42 13.85
C ASP A 107 -6.32 -5.39 14.90
N THR A 108 -5.46 -6.33 14.48
CA THR A 108 -4.79 -7.23 15.43
C THR A 108 -3.79 -6.52 16.35
N ARG A 109 -3.08 -5.49 15.85
CA ARG A 109 -2.13 -4.70 16.64
C ARG A 109 -2.84 -3.79 17.65
N VAL A 110 -4.01 -3.26 17.31
CA VAL A 110 -4.74 -2.32 18.17
C VAL A 110 -5.81 -2.97 19.04
N ALA A 111 -6.16 -4.23 18.82
CA ALA A 111 -7.12 -4.98 19.62
C ALA A 111 -6.94 -4.82 21.15
N PRO A 112 -5.72 -4.86 21.72
CA PRO A 112 -5.52 -4.67 23.16
C PRO A 112 -5.98 -3.30 23.69
N PHE A 113 -6.02 -2.26 22.85
CA PHE A 113 -6.43 -0.90 23.22
C PHE A 113 -7.94 -0.66 23.03
N VAL A 114 -8.63 -1.54 22.31
CA VAL A 114 -10.07 -1.42 22.01
C VAL A 114 -10.91 -2.36 22.86
N HIS A 115 -10.40 -3.57 23.11
CA HIS A 115 -11.04 -4.58 23.96
C HIS A 115 -10.05 -5.02 25.04
N PRO A 116 -9.94 -4.25 26.14
CA PRO A 116 -9.08 -4.67 27.24
C PRO A 116 -9.62 -5.99 27.80
N ALA A 117 -8.77 -7.03 27.80
CA ALA A 117 -9.10 -8.30 28.44
C ALA A 117 -9.09 -8.08 29.96
N TRP A 118 -10.28 -7.89 30.53
CA TRP A 118 -10.55 -7.90 31.96
C TRP A 118 -10.81 -9.32 32.45
#